data_AF-A0A821BN98-F1
#
_entry.id   AF-A0A821BN98-F1
#
_cell.length_a   1.000
_cell.length_b   1.000
_cell.length_c   1.000
_cell.angle_alpha   90.00
_cell.angle_beta   90.00
_cell.angle_gamma   90.00
#
_symmetry.space_group_name_H-M   'P 1'
#
loop_
_entity.id
_entity.type
_entity.pdbx_description
1 polymer ?
#
loop_
_entity_poly.entity_id
_entity_poly.type
_entity_poly.pdbx_seq_one_letter_code
_entity_poly.pdbx_strand_id
1 'polypeptide(L)' 'MISNKRKEAISDDSDKLIIRPLGAGQEVGRSCIYLEFKGKKILLDFGIHPGLSGRNALPFIDNIDPEELDLLLVSQ' A
#
# COMPACT_ATOMS: atom_id res chain seq x y z
N MET A 1 -12.78 -40.68 -21.99
CA MET A 1 -12.56 -39.76 -20.85
C MET A 1 -11.25 -39.01 -21.09
N ILE A 2 -11.31 -37.84 -21.71
CA ILE A 2 -10.14 -36.98 -21.89
C ILE A 2 -10.13 -36.04 -20.68
N SER A 3 -9.19 -36.28 -19.76
CA SER A 3 -9.01 -35.48 -18.55
C SER A 3 -8.51 -34.09 -18.96
N ASN A 4 -9.40 -33.11 -18.88
CA ASN A 4 -9.12 -31.71 -19.16
C ASN A 4 -8.38 -31.12 -17.95
N LYS A 5 -7.07 -31.42 -17.82
CA LYS A 5 -6.19 -30.71 -16.87
C LYS A 5 -6.05 -29.28 -17.38
N ARG A 6 -6.88 -28.37 -16.85
CA ARG A 6 -6.60 -26.93 -16.91
C ARG A 6 -5.19 -26.75 -16.35
N LYS A 7 -4.27 -26.24 -17.16
CA LYS A 7 -3.03 -25.66 -16.62
C LYS A 7 -3.49 -24.54 -15.70
N GLU A 8 -3.36 -24.73 -14.39
CA GLU A 8 -3.32 -23.59 -13.48
C GLU A 8 -2.18 -22.72 -14.00
N ALA A 9 -2.52 -21.53 -14.51
CA ALA A 9 -1.52 -20.55 -14.84
C ALA A 9 -0.79 -20.27 -13.52
N ILE A 10 0.52 -20.56 -13.48
CA ILE A 10 1.38 -20.12 -12.40
C ILE A 10 1.31 -18.59 -12.45
N SER A 11 0.44 -17.98 -11.65
CA SER A 11 0.37 -16.54 -11.53
C SER A 11 1.61 -16.12 -10.77
N ASP A 12 2.56 -15.51 -11.49
CA ASP A 12 3.69 -14.84 -10.87
C ASP A 12 3.14 -13.75 -9.96
N ASP A 13 3.43 -13.83 -8.66
CA ASP A 13 2.95 -12.85 -7.66
C ASP A 13 3.51 -11.45 -7.98
N SER A 14 4.53 -11.34 -8.84
CA SER A 14 5.04 -10.07 -9.36
C SER A 14 4.02 -9.25 -10.16
N ASP A 15 3.00 -9.89 -10.74
CA ASP A 15 1.92 -9.22 -11.49
C ASP A 15 0.76 -8.76 -10.59
N LYS A 16 0.87 -8.97 -9.27
CA LYS A 16 -0.11 -8.49 -8.30
C LYS A 16 0.19 -7.04 -7.91
N LEU A 17 -0.73 -6.14 -8.24
CA LEU A 17 -0.73 -4.78 -7.72
C LEU A 17 -1.39 -4.75 -6.34
N ILE A 18 -0.66 -4.33 -5.32
CA ILE A 18 -1.16 -4.14 -3.96
C ILE A 18 -1.34 -2.64 -3.72
N ILE A 19 -2.55 -2.25 -3.29
CA ILE A 19 -2.86 -0.90 -2.82
C ILE A 19 -3.40 -1.04 -1.40
N ARG A 20 -2.74 -0.42 -0.44
CA ARG A 20 -3.09 -0.51 0.98
C ARG A 20 -3.11 0.88 1.62
N PRO A 21 -4.30 1.41 1.97
CA PRO A 21 -4.37 2.62 2.78
C PRO A 21 -3.72 2.39 4.15
N LEU A 22 -2.76 3.24 4.50
CA LEU A 22 -2.20 3.36 5.86
C LEU A 22 -2.81 4.55 6.62
N GLY A 23 -3.58 5.37 5.92
CA GLY A 23 -4.46 6.41 6.45
C GLY A 23 -5.38 6.92 5.34
N ALA A 24 -6.42 7.68 5.68
CA ALA A 24 -7.50 8.09 4.76
C ALA A 24 -8.33 6.93 4.15
N GLY A 25 -8.16 5.71 4.66
CA GLY A 25 -9.00 4.56 4.31
C GLY A 25 -10.32 4.60 5.09
N GLN A 26 -11.42 4.96 4.42
CA GLN A 26 -12.73 5.18 5.04
C GLN A 26 -12.75 6.30 6.11
N GLU A 27 -11.85 7.27 6.01
CA GLU A 27 -11.75 8.42 6.90
C GLU A 27 -11.18 9.64 6.16
N VAL A 28 -11.15 10.80 6.82
CA VAL A 28 -10.54 12.03 6.28
C VAL A 28 -9.38 12.48 7.17
N GLY A 29 -8.23 12.77 6.55
CA GLY A 29 -6.98 13.12 7.23
C GLY A 29 -5.97 11.98 7.19
N ARG A 30 -4.71 12.28 7.55
CA ARG A 30 -3.57 11.33 7.51
C ARG A 30 -3.44 10.54 6.19
N SER A 31 -3.69 11.17 5.05
CA SER A 31 -3.53 10.54 3.73
C SER A 31 -2.17 9.88 3.60
N CYS A 32 -2.18 8.58 3.36
CA CYS A 32 -0.98 7.75 3.23
C CYS A 32 -1.40 6.42 2.61
N ILE A 33 -0.95 6.15 1.39
CA ILE A 33 -1.34 4.97 0.62
C ILE A 33 -0.07 4.25 0.19
N TYR A 34 0.07 3.00 0.62
CA TYR A 34 1.15 2.13 0.19
C TYR A 34 0.78 1.43 -1.11
N LEU A 35 1.68 1.46 -2.09
CA LEU A 35 1.56 0.80 -3.37
C LEU A 35 2.75 -0.12 -3.60
N GLU A 36 2.47 -1.37 -3.96
CA GLU A 36 3.50 -2.36 -4.30
C GLU A 36 3.16 -3.05 -5.61
N PHE A 37 4.12 -3.04 -6.55
CA PHE A 37 3.97 -3.70 -7.83
C PHE A 37 5.32 -4.02 -8.45
N LYS A 38 5.51 -5.24 -8.97
CA LYS A 38 6.77 -5.66 -9.62
C LYS A 38 8.02 -5.35 -8.79
N GLY A 39 7.93 -5.55 -7.48
CA GLY A 39 9.01 -5.29 -6.52
C GLY A 39 9.29 -3.81 -6.24
N LYS A 40 8.46 -2.88 -6.74
CA LYS A 40 8.53 -1.46 -6.42
C LYS A 40 7.57 -1.11 -5.30
N LYS A 41 8.06 -0.37 -4.32
CA LYS A 41 7.33 0.05 -3.12
C LYS A 41 7.27 1.56 -3.09
N ILE A 42 6.06 2.11 -3.20
CA ILE A 42 5.80 3.55 -3.31
C ILE A 42 4.84 3.95 -2.20
N LEU A 43 5.12 5.11 -1.59
CA LEU A 43 4.20 5.76 -0.68
C LEU A 43 3.58 6.99 -1.37
N LEU A 44 2.26 7.06 -1.37
CA LEU A 44 1.51 8.24 -1.82
C LEU A 44 1.01 8.98 -0.58
N ASP A 45 1.45 10.22 -0.42
CA ASP A 45 1.27 11.09 0.73
C ASP A 45 1.83 10.56 2.05
N PHE A 46 2.01 11.48 3.00
CA PHE A 46 2.30 11.17 4.40
C PHE A 46 1.73 12.27 5.30
N GLY A 47 0.40 12.40 5.28
CA GLY A 47 -0.32 13.43 6.01
C GLY A 47 -0.51 13.14 7.50
N ILE A 48 -1.08 14.12 8.21
CA ILE A 48 -1.46 14.03 9.63
C ILE A 48 -2.99 14.09 9.76
N HIS A 49 -3.56 13.38 10.72
CA HIS A 49 -4.99 13.46 11.01
C HIS A 49 -5.28 14.70 11.86
N PRO A 50 -6.04 15.70 11.36
CA PRO A 50 -6.20 16.99 12.05
C PRO A 50 -6.99 16.89 13.36
N GLY A 51 -7.87 15.88 13.49
CA GLY A 51 -8.65 15.63 14.71
C GLY A 51 -7.96 14.76 15.77
N LEU A 52 -6.70 14.35 15.56
CA LEU A 52 -5.95 13.51 16.50
C LEU A 52 -4.67 14.23 16.93
N SER A 53 -3.97 13.70 17.93
CA SER A 53 -2.77 14.34 18.48
C SER A 53 -1.66 13.33 18.76
N GLY A 54 -0.42 13.83 18.75
CA GLY A 54 0.78 13.01 18.96
C GLY A 54 0.90 11.89 17.92
N ARG A 55 1.39 10.73 18.35
CA ARG A 55 1.57 9.56 17.48
C ARG A 55 0.27 9.04 16.86
N ASN A 56 -0.87 9.23 17.53
CA ASN A 56 -2.17 8.77 17.04
C ASN A 56 -2.62 9.51 15.77
N ALA A 57 -2.04 10.69 15.49
CA ALA A 57 -2.35 11.46 14.29
C ALA A 57 -1.58 10.98 13.05
N LEU A 58 -0.57 10.12 13.22
CA LEU A 58 0.20 9.57 12.12
C LEU A 58 -0.59 8.49 11.36
N PRO A 59 -0.24 8.22 10.09
CA PRO A 59 -0.62 6.99 9.42
C PRO A 59 -0.09 5.76 10.18
N PHE A 60 -0.65 4.59 9.87
CA PHE A 60 -0.18 3.29 10.39
C PHE A 60 1.15 2.87 9.73
N ILE A 61 2.18 3.70 9.85
CA ILE A 61 3.49 3.54 9.21
C ILE A 61 4.27 2.33 9.74
N ASP A 62 4.01 1.91 10.98
CA ASP A 62 4.62 0.73 11.60
C ASP A 62 4.32 -0.59 10.84
N ASN A 63 3.36 -0.57 9.90
CA ASN A 63 3.01 -1.71 9.05
C ASN A 63 3.92 -1.87 7.82
N ILE A 64 4.88 -0.97 7.59
CA ILE A 64 5.86 -1.06 6.50
C ILE A 64 7.25 -0.69 7.02
N ASP A 65 8.29 -1.12 6.29
CA ASP A 65 9.66 -0.67 6.51
C ASP A 65 9.96 0.54 5.62
N PRO A 66 10.22 1.74 6.19
CA PRO A 66 10.56 2.92 5.40
C PRO A 66 11.85 2.78 4.58
N GLU A 67 12.79 1.93 4.99
CA GLU A 67 14.05 1.72 4.25
C GLU A 67 13.84 0.97 2.93
N GLU A 68 12.72 0.27 2.79
CA GLU A 68 12.37 -0.48 1.58
C GLU A 68 11.60 0.36 0.55
N LEU A 69 11.21 1.61 0.88
CA LEU A 69 10.47 2.48 -0.04
C LEU A 69 11.39 3.03 -1.15
N ASP A 70 11.00 2.83 -2.40
CA ASP A 70 11.69 3.42 -3.55
C ASP A 70 11.35 4.91 -3.73
N LEU A 71 10.13 5.32 -3.37
CA LEU A 71 9.59 6.65 -3.69
C LEU A 71 8.49 7.10 -2.73
N LEU A 72 8.49 8.38 -2.38
CA LEU A 72 7.37 9.10 -1.75
C LEU A 72 6.89 10.22 -2.68
N LEU A 73 5.61 10.20 -3.03
CA LEU A 73 4.96 11.28 -3.80
C LEU A 73 3.99 12.02 -2.89
N VAL A 74 4.07 13.35 -2.86
CA VAL A 74 3.20 14.20 -2.03
C VAL A 74 2.29 15.04 -2.92
N SER A 75 0.98 14.95 -2.69
CA SER A 75 -0.08 15.72 -3.35
C SER A 75 -0.36 17.04 -2.63
N GLN A 76 -1.20 17.91 -3.22
CA GLN A 76 -1.58 19.23 -2.68
C GLN A 76 -2.92 19.21 -1.95
#